data_AF-A0A1I7TVD0-F1
#
_entry.id   AF-A0A1I7TVD0-F1
#
_cell.length_a   1.000
_cell.length_b   1.000
_cell.length_c   1.000
_cell.angle_alpha   90.00
_cell.angle_beta   90.00
_cell.angle_gamma   90.00
#
_symmetry.space_group_name_H-M   'P 1'
#
loop_
_entity.id
_entity.type
_entity.pdbx_description
1 polymer ?
#
loop_
_entity_poly.entity_id
_entity_poly.type
_entity_poly.pdbx_seq_one_letter_code
_entity_poly.pdbx_strand_id
1 'polypeptide(L)'
;MLEKSFLKASRLASISCRYSSLAVSSSSSKPYIPSVSGVQKSVPFDNLLEQYSRIHWDDTVTAKDPIVQRLFEKLMGGSRAALASAITLVESRNPTKRAQGNMLLKLVLDEEREKYKKYGRDAMIFRVGISGSPGVGKSSFIEALGAELTENRGKRVAVLTIDPTSAMTGGSVLGDLTRMQELSRNPKAYIRQSPTSGSLGGVTRGIHEAVILCEGAGYDIVIIETVGVGQSETSVSDMCDMMCLLLSPAHGDELQGVKRGIMEMSDLLVVTKDDGDLQAKAKMTQAEYISALKFMRPRLDVWRPKVMRSSIMNKESVSEVCSSLYEFWDIIGESGDLERRRQEQMKTWMWNHVKDEIMAVFQKHPKIAHLAPKLENEIRRGQITPGLAAETMIRTFFGV
;
A
#
# COMPACT_ATOMS: atom_id res chain seq x y z
N MET A 1 -30.36 55.99 -47.69
CA MET A 1 -29.52 56.38 -48.83
C MET A 1 -28.07 56.09 -48.46
N LEU A 2 -27.47 55.06 -49.09
CA LEU A 2 -26.04 54.77 -49.33
C LEU A 2 -25.06 54.77 -48.14
N GLU A 3 -24.48 53.60 -47.76
CA GLU A 3 -23.18 53.02 -48.24
C GLU A 3 -21.96 53.86 -47.82
N LYS A 4 -20.82 53.36 -47.30
CA LYS A 4 -20.08 52.08 -47.32
C LYS A 4 -19.01 52.16 -46.20
N SER A 5 -18.66 51.08 -45.50
CA SER A 5 -17.43 50.26 -45.68
C SER A 5 -17.06 49.65 -44.30
N PHE A 6 -16.44 48.49 -44.06
CA PHE A 6 -15.58 47.55 -44.80
C PHE A 6 -15.70 46.13 -44.17
N LEU A 7 -15.61 45.08 -44.99
CA LEU A 7 -15.49 43.66 -44.62
C LEU A 7 -14.06 43.29 -44.18
N LYS A 8 -13.92 42.37 -43.21
CA LYS A 8 -12.89 41.30 -43.22
C LYS A 8 -13.29 40.10 -42.35
N ALA A 9 -13.19 38.91 -42.95
CA ALA A 9 -13.44 37.57 -42.39
C ALA A 9 -12.34 37.15 -41.37
N SER A 10 -12.33 36.04 -40.64
CA SER A 10 -12.90 34.69 -40.83
C SER A 10 -12.69 33.81 -39.58
N ARG A 11 -13.75 33.04 -39.23
CA ARG A 11 -13.84 31.66 -38.69
C ARG A 11 -12.65 31.01 -37.92
N LEU A 12 -12.97 30.61 -36.68
CA LEU A 12 -12.20 29.71 -35.80
C LEU A 12 -12.24 28.25 -36.27
N ALA A 13 -11.11 27.58 -36.09
CA ALA A 13 -10.77 26.25 -36.58
C ALA A 13 -11.21 25.11 -35.63
N SER A 14 -11.77 24.06 -36.22
CA SER A 14 -11.79 22.70 -35.67
C SER A 14 -10.74 21.88 -36.41
N ILE A 15 -9.74 21.35 -35.68
CA ILE A 15 -8.69 20.49 -36.25
C ILE A 15 -9.00 19.05 -35.85
N SER A 16 -9.51 18.30 -36.82
CA SER A 16 -9.55 16.83 -36.82
C SER A 16 -8.16 16.28 -37.12
N CYS A 17 -7.64 15.37 -36.30
CA CYS A 17 -6.38 14.68 -36.59
C CYS A 17 -6.63 13.49 -37.53
N ARG A 18 -5.94 13.47 -38.67
CA ARG A 18 -5.93 12.42 -39.68
C ARG A 18 -4.95 11.32 -39.28
N TYR A 19 -5.33 10.05 -39.41
CA TYR A 19 -4.37 8.97 -39.61
C TYR A 19 -4.41 8.52 -41.07
N SER A 20 -3.21 8.46 -41.64
CA SER A 20 -2.86 8.19 -43.03
C SER A 20 -3.14 6.75 -43.47
N SER A 21 -3.67 6.63 -44.68
CA SER A 21 -3.72 5.43 -45.49
C SER A 21 -2.35 5.11 -46.10
N LEU A 22 -1.91 3.86 -45.95
CA LEU A 22 -0.93 3.23 -46.86
C LEU A 22 -1.60 2.01 -47.47
N ALA A 23 -1.90 2.12 -48.76
CA ALA A 23 -2.40 1.02 -49.59
C ALA A 23 -1.22 0.16 -50.05
N VAL A 24 -1.33 -1.16 -49.87
CA VAL A 24 -0.54 -2.14 -50.62
C VAL A 24 -1.50 -3.11 -51.30
N SER A 25 -1.19 -3.36 -52.57
CA SER A 25 -1.93 -4.00 -53.64
C SER A 25 -2.53 -5.38 -53.36
N SER A 26 -3.70 -5.57 -53.94
CA SER A 26 -4.42 -6.83 -54.15
C SER A 26 -3.59 -7.89 -54.90
N SER A 27 -3.43 -9.06 -54.29
CA SER A 27 -3.30 -10.32 -55.04
C SER A 27 -4.31 -11.31 -54.48
N SER A 28 -5.19 -11.76 -55.37
CA SER A 28 -6.31 -12.67 -55.10
C SER A 28 -5.80 -14.09 -54.90
N SER A 29 -5.85 -14.57 -53.65
CA SER A 29 -5.99 -16.00 -53.36
C SER A 29 -7.12 -16.15 -52.34
N LYS A 30 -8.15 -16.93 -52.70
CA LYS A 30 -9.27 -17.21 -51.80
C LYS A 30 -8.71 -17.86 -50.53
N PRO A 31 -9.01 -17.37 -49.32
CA PRO A 31 -8.62 -18.07 -48.11
C PRO A 31 -9.40 -19.39 -48.07
N TYR A 32 -8.66 -20.48 -48.06
CA TYR A 32 -9.16 -21.81 -47.74
C TYR A 32 -9.72 -21.76 -46.32
N ILE A 33 -11.04 -21.81 -46.17
CA ILE A 33 -11.72 -21.97 -44.89
C ILE A 33 -11.69 -23.47 -44.59
N PRO A 34 -10.90 -23.95 -43.61
CA PRO A 34 -11.05 -25.33 -43.17
C PRO A 34 -12.46 -25.43 -42.56
N SER A 35 -13.27 -26.37 -43.05
CA SER A 35 -14.50 -26.76 -42.37
C SER A 35 -14.13 -27.36 -41.02
N VAL A 36 -14.11 -26.53 -39.97
CA VAL A 36 -14.03 -26.99 -38.59
C VAL A 36 -15.43 -27.47 -38.18
N SER A 37 -15.91 -28.54 -38.82
CA SER A 37 -16.95 -29.39 -38.26
C SER A 37 -16.27 -30.34 -37.26
N GLY A 38 -15.71 -29.76 -36.21
CA GLY A 38 -15.26 -30.47 -35.04
C GLY A 38 -15.99 -29.87 -33.86
N VAL A 39 -16.94 -30.61 -33.29
CA VAL A 39 -17.50 -30.27 -31.99
C VAL A 39 -16.30 -30.16 -31.04
N GLN A 40 -15.92 -28.93 -30.66
CA GLN A 40 -15.04 -28.74 -29.52
C GLN A 40 -15.80 -29.32 -28.35
N LYS A 41 -15.41 -30.52 -27.89
CA LYS A 41 -15.93 -31.07 -26.65
C LYS A 41 -15.67 -30.01 -25.58
N SER A 42 -16.73 -29.35 -25.13
CA SER A 42 -16.65 -28.47 -23.98
C SER A 42 -16.11 -29.34 -22.84
N VAL A 43 -15.05 -28.86 -22.20
CA VAL A 43 -14.52 -29.52 -21.00
C VAL A 43 -15.70 -29.64 -20.02
N PRO A 44 -15.94 -30.81 -19.40
CA PRO A 44 -16.99 -30.95 -18.41
C PRO A 44 -16.83 -29.89 -17.31
N PHE A 45 -17.95 -29.33 -16.84
CA PHE A 45 -17.93 -28.23 -15.87
C PHE A 45 -17.15 -28.60 -14.60
N ASP A 46 -17.19 -29.86 -14.17
CA ASP A 46 -16.43 -30.36 -13.02
C ASP A 46 -14.92 -30.33 -13.25
N ASN A 47 -14.46 -30.65 -14.47
CA ASN A 47 -13.06 -30.52 -14.86
C ASN A 47 -12.63 -29.04 -14.95
N LEU A 48 -13.54 -28.14 -15.35
CA LEU A 48 -13.31 -26.70 -15.29
C LEU A 48 -13.21 -26.18 -13.85
N LEU A 49 -14.00 -26.71 -12.92
CA LEU A 49 -13.96 -26.37 -11.49
C LEU A 49 -12.68 -26.87 -10.81
N GLU A 50 -12.23 -28.09 -11.11
CA GLU A 50 -10.97 -28.63 -10.58
C GLU A 50 -9.75 -27.89 -11.16
N GLN A 51 -9.79 -27.54 -12.45
CA GLN A 51 -8.76 -26.66 -13.04
C GLN A 51 -8.82 -25.26 -12.43
N TYR A 52 -10.01 -24.74 -12.15
CA TYR A 52 -10.23 -23.46 -11.51
C TYR A 52 -9.68 -23.42 -10.08
N SER A 53 -9.86 -24.46 -9.26
CA SER A 53 -9.28 -24.48 -7.91
C SER A 53 -7.74 -24.42 -7.95
N ARG A 54 -7.09 -25.14 -8.88
CA ARG A 54 -5.63 -25.10 -9.06
C ARG A 54 -5.09 -23.77 -9.56
N ILE A 55 -5.93 -22.92 -10.18
CA ILE A 55 -5.57 -21.53 -10.53
C ILE A 55 -5.42 -20.66 -9.27
N HIS A 56 -6.02 -21.08 -8.16
CA HIS A 56 -6.13 -20.29 -6.94
C HIS A 56 -5.41 -20.89 -5.73
N TRP A 57 -5.13 -22.19 -5.69
CA TRP A 57 -4.45 -22.81 -4.54
C TRP A 57 -3.44 -23.86 -4.97
N ASP A 58 -2.37 -23.98 -4.19
CA ASP A 58 -1.37 -25.04 -4.30
C ASP A 58 -1.07 -25.56 -2.89
N ASP A 59 -1.59 -26.75 -2.59
CA ASP A 59 -1.49 -27.37 -1.26
C ASP A 59 -0.29 -28.34 -1.18
N THR A 60 0.54 -28.42 -2.22
CA THR A 60 1.69 -29.34 -2.26
C THR A 60 2.93 -28.81 -1.56
N VAL A 61 2.97 -27.49 -1.31
CA VAL A 61 4.11 -26.82 -0.69
C VAL A 61 4.16 -27.12 0.81
N THR A 62 5.33 -27.52 1.30
CA THR A 62 5.55 -27.83 2.72
C THR A 62 6.72 -27.03 3.27
N ALA A 63 6.94 -27.08 4.59
CA ALA A 63 8.11 -26.48 5.23
C ALA A 63 9.46 -27.05 4.73
N LYS A 64 9.44 -28.19 4.03
CA LYS A 64 10.62 -28.81 3.41
C LYS A 64 10.86 -28.36 1.97
N ASP A 65 10.04 -27.45 1.45
CA ASP A 65 10.26 -26.88 0.12
C ASP A 65 11.65 -26.20 0.07
N PRO A 66 12.51 -26.52 -0.92
CA PRO A 66 13.88 -25.99 -0.97
C PRO A 66 13.97 -24.47 -1.07
N ILE A 67 12.99 -23.81 -1.71
CA ILE A 67 12.94 -22.35 -1.81
C ILE A 67 12.61 -21.76 -0.44
N VAL A 68 11.63 -22.36 0.25
CA VAL A 68 11.20 -21.93 1.59
C VAL A 68 12.36 -22.05 2.58
N GLN A 69 13.00 -23.22 2.68
CA GLN A 69 14.11 -23.44 3.62
C GLN A 69 15.28 -22.47 3.36
N ARG A 70 15.72 -22.39 2.09
CA ARG A 70 16.83 -21.52 1.71
C ARG A 70 16.54 -20.04 1.98
N LEU A 71 15.32 -19.57 1.73
CA LEU A 71 14.95 -18.19 2.02
C LEU A 71 14.85 -17.95 3.51
N PHE A 72 14.25 -18.88 4.27
CA PHE A 72 14.14 -18.79 5.72
C PHE A 72 15.52 -18.65 6.38
N GLU A 73 16.45 -19.57 6.11
CA GLU A 73 17.80 -19.54 6.67
C GLU A 73 18.53 -18.22 6.38
N LYS A 74 18.47 -17.75 5.13
CA LYS A 74 19.13 -16.49 4.73
C LYS A 74 18.45 -15.25 5.31
N LEU A 75 17.12 -15.28 5.43
CA LEU A 75 16.33 -14.20 6.02
C LEU A 75 16.68 -14.06 7.51
N MET A 76 16.66 -15.16 8.26
CA MET A 76 17.04 -15.19 9.67
C MET A 76 18.51 -14.81 9.89
N GLY A 77 19.37 -15.10 8.90
CA GLY A 77 20.76 -14.61 8.85
C GLY A 77 20.91 -13.11 8.50
N GLY A 78 19.82 -12.37 8.36
CA GLY A 78 19.83 -10.92 8.11
C GLY A 78 20.11 -10.50 6.67
N SER A 79 20.01 -11.42 5.70
CA SER A 79 20.32 -11.12 4.29
C SER A 79 19.29 -10.18 3.65
N ARG A 80 19.73 -8.97 3.26
CA ARG A 80 18.90 -7.99 2.51
C ARG A 80 18.37 -8.55 1.19
N ALA A 81 19.17 -9.35 0.49
CA ALA A 81 18.76 -9.97 -0.78
C ALA A 81 17.69 -11.06 -0.56
N ALA A 82 17.80 -11.83 0.53
CA ALA A 82 16.77 -12.79 0.90
C ALA A 82 15.47 -12.10 1.32
N LEU A 83 15.55 -11.00 2.09
CA LEU A 83 14.39 -10.18 2.43
C LEU A 83 13.66 -9.67 1.19
N ALA A 84 14.39 -9.08 0.23
CA ALA A 84 13.78 -8.63 -1.03
C ALA A 84 13.14 -9.77 -1.84
N SER A 85 13.78 -10.93 -1.86
CA SER A 85 13.27 -12.13 -2.56
C SER A 85 12.04 -12.70 -1.86
N ALA A 86 12.02 -12.70 -0.52
CA ALA A 86 10.90 -13.15 0.30
C ALA A 86 9.68 -12.23 0.13
N ILE A 87 9.90 -10.91 0.13
CA ILE A 87 8.84 -9.92 -0.15
C ILE A 87 8.27 -10.15 -1.55
N THR A 88 9.12 -10.33 -2.55
CA THR A 88 8.68 -10.63 -3.93
C THR A 88 7.91 -11.95 -4.03
N LEU A 89 8.23 -12.92 -3.18
CA LEU A 89 7.56 -14.22 -3.15
C LEU A 89 6.13 -14.10 -2.61
N VAL A 90 5.93 -13.38 -1.50
CA VAL A 90 4.61 -13.17 -0.89
C VAL A 90 3.72 -12.25 -1.74
N GLU A 91 4.32 -11.30 -2.45
CA GLU A 91 3.63 -10.43 -3.43
C GLU A 91 3.18 -11.17 -4.71
N SER A 92 3.67 -12.39 -4.95
CA SER A 92 3.39 -13.11 -6.19
C SER A 92 1.91 -13.49 -6.29
N ARG A 93 1.37 -13.51 -7.52
CA ARG A 93 0.01 -14.05 -7.79
C ARG A 93 0.01 -15.51 -8.23
N ASN A 94 1.19 -16.09 -8.46
CA ASN A 94 1.31 -17.50 -8.83
C ASN A 94 0.94 -18.39 -7.62
N PRO A 95 0.06 -19.39 -7.77
CA PRO A 95 -0.41 -20.22 -6.65
C PRO A 95 0.71 -20.88 -5.85
N THR A 96 1.65 -21.54 -6.53
CA THR A 96 2.81 -22.19 -5.89
C THR A 96 3.67 -21.19 -5.13
N LYS A 97 4.00 -20.05 -5.74
CA LYS A 97 4.80 -19.00 -5.09
C LYS A 97 4.08 -18.41 -3.87
N ARG A 98 2.76 -18.22 -3.93
CA ARG A 98 1.96 -17.79 -2.78
C ARG A 98 1.98 -18.82 -1.66
N ALA A 99 1.82 -20.10 -1.99
CA ALA A 99 1.90 -21.17 -1.00
C ALA A 99 3.30 -21.22 -0.34
N GLN A 100 4.37 -21.04 -1.12
CA GLN A 100 5.74 -20.90 -0.59
C GLN A 100 5.90 -19.66 0.30
N GLY A 101 5.36 -18.52 -0.10
CA GLY A 101 5.36 -17.29 0.70
C GLY A 101 4.63 -17.48 2.04
N ASN A 102 3.43 -18.07 2.02
CA ASN A 102 2.65 -18.37 3.22
C ASN A 102 3.40 -19.33 4.16
N MET A 103 4.05 -20.37 3.61
CA MET A 103 4.84 -21.30 4.41
C MET A 103 6.07 -20.62 5.03
N LEU A 104 6.75 -19.75 4.27
CA LEU A 104 7.87 -18.94 4.78
C LEU A 104 7.41 -18.03 5.94
N LEU A 105 6.31 -17.31 5.76
CA LEU A 105 5.73 -16.44 6.80
C LEU A 105 5.38 -17.23 8.06
N LYS A 106 4.83 -18.44 7.91
CA LYS A 106 4.55 -19.32 9.06
C LYS A 106 5.81 -19.63 9.85
N LEU A 107 6.89 -20.04 9.18
CA LEU A 107 8.17 -20.35 9.84
C LEU A 107 8.75 -19.12 10.54
N VAL A 108 8.66 -17.94 9.92
CA VAL A 108 9.07 -16.67 10.53
C VAL A 108 8.24 -16.37 11.78
N LEU A 109 6.91 -16.51 11.71
CA LEU A 109 6.03 -16.29 12.86
C LEU A 109 6.29 -17.27 14.01
N ASP A 110 6.64 -18.52 13.71
CA ASP A 110 6.99 -19.51 14.74
C ASP A 110 8.28 -19.09 15.46
N GLU A 111 9.30 -18.65 14.72
CA GLU A 111 10.56 -18.15 15.29
C GLU A 111 10.37 -16.84 16.08
N GLU A 112 9.60 -15.88 15.56
CA GLU A 112 9.30 -14.63 16.27
C GLU A 112 8.52 -14.89 17.56
N ARG A 113 7.64 -15.91 17.59
CA ARG A 113 6.94 -16.32 18.81
C ARG A 113 7.92 -16.84 19.86
N GLU A 114 8.92 -17.64 19.47
CA GLU A 114 9.94 -18.13 20.40
C GLU A 114 10.84 -16.98 20.89
N LYS A 115 11.22 -16.04 20.03
CA LYS A 115 11.94 -14.82 20.43
C LYS A 115 11.14 -13.99 21.42
N TYR A 116 9.85 -13.76 21.15
CA TYR A 116 8.98 -13.00 22.06
C TYR A 116 8.84 -13.69 23.42
N LYS A 117 8.74 -15.02 23.49
CA LYS A 117 8.75 -15.73 24.78
C LYS A 117 10.02 -15.49 25.58
N LYS A 118 11.16 -15.31 24.91
CA LYS A 118 12.48 -15.18 25.53
C LYS A 118 12.83 -13.74 25.91
N TYR A 119 12.50 -12.78 25.04
CA TYR A 119 12.91 -11.38 25.16
C TYR A 119 11.74 -10.41 25.37
N GLY A 120 10.50 -10.90 25.35
CA GLY A 120 9.30 -10.08 25.48
C GLY A 120 9.20 -9.04 24.37
N ARG A 121 8.79 -7.83 24.75
CA ARG A 121 8.62 -6.68 23.86
C ARG A 121 9.91 -6.33 23.09
N ASP A 122 11.09 -6.58 23.65
CA ASP A 122 12.36 -6.24 22.99
C ASP A 122 12.62 -7.06 21.72
N ALA A 123 11.90 -8.17 21.53
CA ALA A 123 11.90 -8.92 20.27
C ALA A 123 11.00 -8.30 19.19
N MET A 124 10.09 -7.39 19.55
CA MET A 124 9.12 -6.82 18.62
C MET A 124 9.73 -5.70 17.77
N ILE A 125 9.39 -5.67 16.49
CA ILE A 125 9.67 -4.52 15.62
C ILE A 125 8.73 -3.36 15.95
N PHE A 126 9.19 -2.12 16.02
CA PHE A 126 8.32 -0.94 16.15
C PHE A 126 7.76 -0.53 14.78
N ARG A 127 6.43 -0.41 14.64
CA ARG A 127 5.75 -0.10 13.36
C ARG A 127 5.26 1.34 13.38
N VAL A 128 5.86 2.21 12.56
CA VAL A 128 5.52 3.64 12.49
C VAL A 128 4.96 3.97 11.12
N GLY A 129 3.70 4.40 11.06
CA GLY A 129 3.09 4.95 9.86
C GLY A 129 3.45 6.43 9.70
N ILE A 130 3.87 6.86 8.52
CA ILE A 130 4.14 8.27 8.22
C ILE A 130 3.31 8.70 7.01
N SER A 131 2.47 9.71 7.21
CA SER A 131 1.65 10.32 6.15
C SER A 131 1.82 11.84 6.15
N GLY A 132 1.39 12.48 5.07
CA GLY A 132 1.39 13.92 4.91
C GLY A 132 1.11 14.32 3.47
N SER A 133 0.69 15.57 3.27
CA SER A 133 0.37 16.08 1.94
C SER A 133 1.59 16.08 1.01
N PRO A 134 1.41 15.96 -0.32
CA PRO A 134 2.49 16.13 -1.27
C PRO A 134 3.26 17.45 -1.04
N GLY A 135 4.59 17.41 -1.05
CA GLY A 135 5.42 18.59 -0.83
C GLY A 135 5.69 18.96 0.64
N VAL A 136 5.12 18.24 1.61
CA VAL A 136 5.38 18.47 3.05
C VAL A 136 6.82 18.19 3.49
N GLY A 137 7.63 17.57 2.63
CA GLY A 137 9.01 17.18 2.96
C GLY A 137 9.13 15.79 3.57
N LYS A 138 8.14 14.91 3.35
CA LYS A 138 8.06 13.56 3.92
C LYS A 138 9.27 12.67 3.64
N SER A 139 9.68 12.51 2.40
CA SER A 139 10.83 11.64 2.06
C SER A 139 12.13 12.18 2.67
N SER A 140 12.33 13.50 2.68
CA SER A 140 13.49 14.13 3.34
C SER A 140 13.45 13.95 4.86
N PHE A 141 12.27 14.03 5.47
CA PHE A 141 12.09 13.76 6.89
C PHE A 141 12.37 12.28 7.23
N ILE A 142 11.88 11.33 6.42
CA ILE A 142 12.15 9.90 6.60
C ILE A 142 13.64 9.59 6.44
N GLU A 143 14.34 10.21 5.49
CA GLU A 143 15.79 10.09 5.35
C GLU A 143 16.53 10.58 6.60
N ALA A 144 16.19 11.77 7.09
CA ALA A 144 16.79 12.34 8.31
C ALA A 144 16.49 11.49 9.56
N LEU A 145 15.25 11.03 9.71
CA LEU A 145 14.85 10.14 10.81
C LEU A 145 15.55 8.78 10.73
N GLY A 146 15.69 8.21 9.53
CA GLY A 146 16.42 6.97 9.30
C GLY A 146 17.91 7.10 9.64
N ALA A 147 18.53 8.23 9.30
CA ALA A 147 19.91 8.53 9.69
C ALA A 147 20.03 8.61 11.23
N GLU A 148 19.15 9.37 11.90
CA GLU A 148 19.11 9.44 13.37
C GLU A 148 18.98 8.05 14.03
N LEU A 149 18.06 7.23 13.54
CA LEU A 149 17.84 5.87 14.05
C LEU A 149 19.06 4.96 13.86
N THR A 150 19.72 5.03 12.71
CA THR A 150 20.83 4.12 12.36
C THR A 150 22.17 4.54 12.94
N GLU A 151 22.47 5.84 12.92
CA GLU A 151 23.74 6.44 13.34
C GLU A 151 23.79 6.65 14.84
N ASN A 152 22.77 7.31 15.43
CA ASN A 152 22.80 7.71 16.83
C ASN A 152 22.14 6.68 17.76
N ARG A 153 21.10 5.96 17.31
CA ARG A 153 20.45 4.90 18.10
C ARG A 153 20.91 3.49 17.74
N GLY A 154 21.74 3.34 16.71
CA GLY A 154 22.30 2.06 16.30
C GLY A 154 21.31 1.07 15.68
N LYS A 155 20.07 1.48 15.41
CA LYS A 155 18.95 0.64 14.97
C LYS A 155 19.04 0.23 13.51
N ARG A 156 18.38 -0.88 13.15
CA ARG A 156 18.12 -1.30 11.78
C ARG A 156 16.73 -0.85 11.36
N VAL A 157 16.65 -0.13 10.25
CA VAL A 157 15.43 0.55 9.80
C VAL A 157 14.95 -0.03 8.48
N ALA A 158 13.69 -0.46 8.42
CA ALA A 158 13.01 -0.76 7.17
C ALA A 158 12.07 0.39 6.80
N VAL A 159 12.01 0.76 5.52
CA VAL A 159 11.06 1.73 4.98
C VAL A 159 10.25 1.05 3.88
N LEU A 160 8.95 0.92 4.10
CA LEU A 160 7.99 0.33 3.16
C LEU A 160 7.07 1.45 2.67
N THR A 161 7.04 1.71 1.36
CA THR A 161 6.15 2.73 0.81
C THR A 161 4.87 2.10 0.28
N ILE A 162 3.74 2.82 0.39
CA ILE A 162 2.42 2.44 -0.13
C ILE A 162 2.02 3.45 -1.21
N ASP A 163 1.86 3.00 -2.45
CA ASP A 163 1.34 3.86 -3.51
C ASP A 163 0.07 3.23 -4.11
N PRO A 164 -1.13 3.75 -3.83
CA PRO A 164 -2.37 3.25 -4.42
C PRO A 164 -2.41 3.36 -5.95
N THR A 165 -1.69 4.32 -6.54
CA THR A 165 -1.65 4.52 -8.00
C THR A 165 -0.82 3.46 -8.71
N SER A 166 0.04 2.76 -7.97
CA SER A 166 0.80 1.61 -8.46
C SER A 166 -0.11 0.48 -8.98
N ALA A 167 -1.36 0.39 -8.48
CA ALA A 167 -2.38 -0.50 -8.99
C ALA A 167 -2.70 -0.28 -10.48
N MET A 168 -2.57 0.97 -10.96
CA MET A 168 -2.83 1.33 -12.36
C MET A 168 -1.58 1.31 -13.24
N THR A 169 -0.40 1.62 -12.68
CA THR A 169 0.84 1.81 -13.47
C THR A 169 1.72 0.57 -13.54
N GLY A 170 1.41 -0.51 -12.82
CA GLY A 170 2.21 -1.74 -12.84
C GLY A 170 3.54 -1.63 -12.08
N GLY A 171 3.87 -0.44 -11.58
CA GLY A 171 4.87 -0.22 -10.53
C GLY A 171 6.02 0.63 -10.97
N SER A 172 6.63 1.31 -10.02
CA SER A 172 7.95 1.87 -10.23
C SER A 172 8.99 0.91 -9.68
N VAL A 173 10.00 0.58 -10.49
CA VAL A 173 11.15 -0.21 -10.04
C VAL A 173 12.21 0.68 -9.37
N LEU A 174 12.22 1.99 -9.67
CA LEU A 174 13.34 2.89 -9.35
C LEU A 174 12.92 4.30 -8.88
N GLY A 175 11.66 4.70 -9.03
CA GLY A 175 11.26 6.11 -9.13
C GLY A 175 11.38 6.99 -7.88
N ASP A 176 11.53 6.39 -6.70
CA ASP A 176 11.50 7.08 -5.40
C ASP A 176 12.75 6.81 -4.54
N LEU A 177 13.61 5.86 -4.93
CA LEU A 177 14.96 5.70 -4.33
C LEU A 177 15.84 6.94 -4.55
N THR A 178 15.49 7.78 -5.53
CA THR A 178 16.17 9.06 -5.80
C THR A 178 15.93 10.10 -4.71
N ARG A 179 14.88 9.95 -3.87
CA ARG A 179 14.51 10.89 -2.81
C ARG A 179 15.13 10.59 -1.44
N MET A 180 15.65 9.38 -1.24
CA MET A 180 16.30 8.93 0.01
C MET A 180 17.68 8.31 -0.31
N GLN A 181 18.55 9.08 -0.95
CA GLN A 181 19.79 8.59 -1.53
C GLN A 181 20.78 8.09 -0.47
N GLU A 182 20.94 8.82 0.62
CA GLU A 182 21.92 8.48 1.66
C GLU A 182 21.42 7.28 2.48
N LEU A 183 20.13 7.29 2.86
CA LEU A 183 19.54 6.17 3.58
C LEU A 183 19.54 4.88 2.74
N SER A 184 19.36 4.96 1.42
CA SER A 184 19.40 3.78 0.54
C SER A 184 20.74 3.04 0.54
N ARG A 185 21.84 3.78 0.77
CA ARG A 185 23.22 3.25 0.83
C ARG A 185 23.59 2.73 2.21
N ASN A 186 22.85 3.11 3.25
CA ASN A 186 23.14 2.69 4.61
C ASN A 186 22.94 1.17 4.77
N PRO A 187 23.94 0.41 5.27
CA PRO A 187 23.84 -1.04 5.42
C PRO A 187 22.80 -1.47 6.46
N LYS A 188 22.47 -0.61 7.42
CA LYS A 188 21.43 -0.84 8.45
C LYS A 188 20.02 -0.48 7.97
N ALA A 189 19.88 0.12 6.79
CA ALA A 189 18.60 0.50 6.23
C ALA A 189 18.17 -0.41 5.07
N TYR A 190 16.86 -0.63 4.95
CA TYR A 190 16.25 -1.31 3.83
C TYR A 190 15.04 -0.52 3.35
N ILE A 191 14.99 -0.21 2.07
CA ILE A 191 13.90 0.57 1.47
C ILE A 191 13.25 -0.30 0.40
N ARG A 192 11.93 -0.48 0.50
CA ARG A 192 11.11 -1.22 -0.46
C ARG A 192 9.90 -0.40 -0.86
N GLN A 193 9.69 -0.30 -2.17
CA GLN A 193 8.52 0.34 -2.72
C GLN A 193 7.32 -0.63 -2.76
N SER A 194 6.13 -0.05 -2.68
CA SER A 194 4.86 -0.77 -2.79
C SER A 194 4.82 -1.74 -3.97
N PRO A 195 4.28 -2.95 -3.79
CA PRO A 195 3.96 -3.83 -4.91
C PRO A 195 2.85 -3.28 -5.77
N THR A 196 2.72 -3.85 -6.97
CA THR A 196 1.66 -3.56 -7.92
C THR A 196 0.63 -4.64 -7.97
N SER A 197 -0.19 -4.64 -6.94
CA SER A 197 -1.47 -5.30 -7.00
C SER A 197 -2.50 -4.31 -7.50
N GLY A 198 -3.27 -4.70 -8.54
CA GLY A 198 -4.30 -3.88 -9.19
C GLY A 198 -5.49 -3.43 -8.31
N SER A 199 -5.39 -3.55 -6.98
CA SER A 199 -6.34 -3.01 -6.00
C SER A 199 -5.60 -2.57 -4.73
N LEU A 200 -6.17 -1.60 -4.01
CA LEU A 200 -5.65 -1.14 -2.71
C LEU A 200 -5.51 -2.31 -1.72
N GLY A 201 -6.48 -3.24 -1.69
CA GLY A 201 -6.49 -4.42 -0.81
C GLY A 201 -5.30 -5.37 -1.04
N GLY A 202 -4.93 -5.57 -2.31
CA GLY A 202 -3.73 -6.35 -2.63
C GLY A 202 -2.43 -5.67 -2.19
N VAL A 203 -2.41 -4.32 -2.20
CA VAL A 203 -1.20 -3.55 -1.88
C VAL A 203 -0.99 -3.67 -0.38
N THR A 204 -2.07 -3.47 0.36
CA THR A 204 -2.10 -3.60 1.81
C THR A 204 -1.71 -5.01 2.26
N ARG A 205 -2.14 -6.07 1.56
CA ARG A 205 -1.74 -7.45 1.87
C ARG A 205 -0.21 -7.61 1.83
N GLY A 206 0.42 -7.23 0.72
CA GLY A 206 1.86 -7.40 0.55
C GLY A 206 2.68 -6.68 1.62
N ILE A 207 2.18 -5.54 2.11
CA ILE A 207 2.87 -4.76 3.16
C ILE A 207 2.79 -5.43 4.51
N HIS A 208 1.65 -6.01 4.90
CA HIS A 208 1.56 -6.77 6.17
C HIS A 208 2.56 -7.93 6.19
N GLU A 209 2.60 -8.68 5.10
CA GLU A 209 3.51 -9.81 4.93
C GLU A 209 4.97 -9.31 4.92
N ALA A 210 5.26 -8.17 4.28
CA ALA A 210 6.57 -7.54 4.32
C ALA A 210 7.00 -7.07 5.71
N VAL A 211 6.09 -6.55 6.54
CA VAL A 211 6.38 -6.17 7.93
C VAL A 211 6.83 -7.39 8.74
N ILE A 212 6.14 -8.52 8.60
CA ILE A 212 6.53 -9.79 9.26
C ILE A 212 7.91 -10.26 8.80
N LEU A 213 8.20 -10.14 7.50
CA LEU A 213 9.51 -10.50 6.96
C LEU A 213 10.63 -9.57 7.45
N CYS A 214 10.35 -8.27 7.61
CA CYS A 214 11.28 -7.32 8.21
C CYS A 214 11.56 -7.65 9.69
N GLU A 215 10.52 -8.02 10.44
CA GLU A 215 10.64 -8.49 11.83
C GLU A 215 11.57 -9.72 11.90
N GLY A 216 11.28 -10.75 11.08
CA GLY A 216 12.11 -11.95 10.95
C GLY A 216 13.57 -11.69 10.54
N ALA A 217 13.79 -10.70 9.67
CA ALA A 217 15.13 -10.29 9.23
C ALA A 217 15.91 -9.48 10.28
N GLY A 218 15.31 -9.21 11.44
CA GLY A 218 15.92 -8.54 12.59
C GLY A 218 16.03 -7.02 12.41
N TYR A 219 15.01 -6.38 11.84
CA TYR A 219 14.88 -4.92 11.87
C TYR A 219 14.22 -4.48 13.17
N ASP A 220 14.67 -3.36 13.73
CA ASP A 220 14.14 -2.84 14.99
C ASP A 220 12.89 -1.96 14.77
N ILE A 221 12.83 -1.30 13.62
CA ILE A 221 11.74 -0.38 13.27
C ILE A 221 11.41 -0.48 11.79
N VAL A 222 10.12 -0.47 11.49
CA VAL A 222 9.58 -0.35 10.14
C VAL A 222 8.76 0.93 10.01
N ILE A 223 9.16 1.77 9.06
CA ILE A 223 8.45 2.98 8.66
C ILE A 223 7.56 2.64 7.47
N ILE A 224 6.26 2.86 7.59
CA ILE A 224 5.27 2.64 6.54
C ILE A 224 4.85 4.00 5.99
N GLU A 225 5.33 4.36 4.81
CA GLU A 225 5.07 5.65 4.16
C GLU A 225 3.85 5.57 3.23
N THR A 226 2.90 6.50 3.33
CA THR A 226 1.89 6.69 2.27
C THR A 226 2.42 7.60 1.16
N VAL A 227 2.30 7.18 -0.10
CA VAL A 227 2.63 7.99 -1.26
C VAL A 227 1.32 8.50 -1.89
N GLY A 228 1.21 9.83 -2.04
CA GLY A 228 0.14 10.48 -2.80
C GLY A 228 -1.09 10.91 -1.99
N VAL A 229 -2.13 11.31 -2.72
CA VAL A 229 -3.45 11.73 -2.19
C VAL A 229 -4.42 10.55 -2.26
N GLY A 230 -4.89 10.04 -1.12
CA GLY A 230 -5.66 8.79 -1.10
C GLY A 230 -6.53 8.55 0.13
N GLN A 231 -7.00 7.30 0.25
CA GLN A 231 -7.65 6.69 1.43
C GLN A 231 -6.71 5.63 2.04
N SER A 232 -5.41 5.72 1.76
CA SER A 232 -4.41 4.76 2.25
C SER A 232 -4.03 5.01 3.71
N GLU A 233 -4.35 6.17 4.27
CA GLU A 233 -4.01 6.56 5.63
C GLU A 233 -4.73 5.71 6.67
N THR A 234 -6.01 5.38 6.44
CA THR A 234 -6.75 4.45 7.28
C THR A 234 -6.10 3.07 7.26
N SER A 235 -5.76 2.58 6.07
CA SER A 235 -5.07 1.30 5.94
C SER A 235 -3.74 1.30 6.68
N VAL A 236 -2.92 2.36 6.56
CA VAL A 236 -1.64 2.50 7.30
C VAL A 236 -1.85 2.53 8.80
N SER A 237 -2.84 3.29 9.29
CA SER A 237 -3.19 3.34 10.72
C SER A 237 -3.53 1.96 11.28
N ASP A 238 -4.15 1.11 10.47
CA ASP A 238 -4.45 -0.28 10.81
C ASP A 238 -3.24 -1.23 10.67
N MET A 239 -2.08 -0.75 10.19
CA MET A 239 -0.83 -1.53 10.07
C MET A 239 0.25 -1.15 11.09
N CYS A 240 0.17 0.07 11.62
CA CYS A 240 1.20 0.61 12.51
C CYS A 240 0.76 0.61 13.98
N ASP A 241 1.76 0.67 14.85
CA ASP A 241 1.54 0.91 16.28
C ASP A 241 1.31 2.41 16.51
N MET A 242 2.11 3.24 15.83
CA MET A 242 2.08 4.69 15.91
C MET A 242 1.87 5.31 14.53
N MET A 243 0.98 6.30 14.43
CA MET A 243 0.73 7.08 13.22
C MET A 243 1.26 8.51 13.39
N CYS A 244 2.21 8.89 12.55
CA CYS A 244 2.81 10.21 12.49
C CYS A 244 2.33 10.97 11.25
N LEU A 245 1.77 12.17 11.47
CA LEU A 245 1.29 13.04 10.41
C LEU A 245 2.20 14.25 10.25
N LEU A 246 2.78 14.39 9.06
CA LEU A 246 3.58 15.54 8.70
C LEU A 246 2.68 16.66 8.15
N LEU A 247 2.94 17.89 8.61
CA LEU A 247 2.19 19.09 8.27
C LEU A 247 3.15 20.14 7.70
N SER A 248 2.74 20.85 6.64
CA SER A 248 3.54 21.96 6.11
C SER A 248 3.20 23.23 6.87
N PRO A 249 4.18 24.09 7.21
CA PRO A 249 3.90 25.45 7.63
C PRO A 249 3.37 26.20 6.40
N ALA A 250 2.40 27.09 6.62
CA ALA A 250 1.88 28.04 5.61
C ALA A 250 0.78 27.61 4.62
N HIS A 251 -0.23 26.83 5.03
CA HIS A 251 -1.50 26.76 4.30
C HIS A 251 -2.67 27.16 5.21
N GLY A 252 -3.05 28.44 5.15
CA GLY A 252 -4.03 29.06 6.05
C GLY A 252 -5.45 28.50 5.99
N ASP A 253 -5.79 27.71 4.97
CA ASP A 253 -7.10 27.03 4.83
C ASP A 253 -7.04 25.51 5.01
N GLU A 254 -5.87 24.94 5.36
CA GLU A 254 -5.69 23.48 5.43
C GLU A 254 -6.19 22.82 6.73
N LEU A 255 -6.64 23.56 7.74
CA LEU A 255 -7.39 22.91 8.83
C LEU A 255 -8.69 22.25 8.29
N GLN A 256 -9.22 22.74 7.16
CA GLN A 256 -10.26 22.05 6.37
C GLN A 256 -9.71 20.98 5.42
N GLY A 257 -8.44 21.07 5.01
CA GLY A 257 -7.77 20.16 4.07
C GLY A 257 -7.20 18.89 4.72
N VAL A 258 -6.81 18.95 6.00
CA VAL A 258 -6.55 17.74 6.78
C VAL A 258 -7.90 17.12 7.11
N LYS A 259 -8.25 16.07 6.36
CA LYS A 259 -9.48 15.30 6.56
C LYS A 259 -9.62 15.00 8.05
N ARG A 260 -10.72 15.40 8.69
CA ARG A 260 -11.04 15.11 10.10
C ARG A 260 -10.63 13.69 10.54
N GLY A 261 -10.84 12.70 9.68
CA GLY A 261 -10.46 11.31 9.95
C GLY A 261 -8.95 11.05 10.11
N ILE A 262 -8.04 11.73 9.40
CA ILE A 262 -6.60 11.46 9.51
C ILE A 262 -6.04 12.01 10.83
N MET A 263 -6.53 13.17 11.29
CA MET A 263 -6.12 13.73 12.59
C MET A 263 -6.54 12.83 13.75
N GLU A 264 -7.75 12.26 13.69
CA GLU A 264 -8.27 11.33 14.70
C GLU A 264 -7.45 10.03 14.78
N MET A 265 -6.76 9.65 13.70
CA MET A 265 -5.90 8.47 13.64
C MET A 265 -4.44 8.74 14.01
N SER A 266 -4.04 10.00 14.20
CA SER A 266 -2.64 10.40 14.40
C SER A 266 -2.25 10.47 15.88
N ASP A 267 -1.14 9.81 16.24
CA ASP A 267 -0.59 9.86 17.61
C ASP A 267 0.50 10.94 17.74
N LEU A 268 1.05 11.41 16.63
CA LEU A 268 2.03 12.48 16.58
C LEU A 268 1.84 13.31 15.32
N LEU A 269 1.84 14.64 15.49
CA LEU A 269 1.80 15.59 14.40
C LEU A 269 3.14 16.33 14.39
N VAL A 270 3.76 16.46 13.22
CA VAL A 270 5.05 17.15 13.06
C VAL A 270 4.90 18.22 11.99
N VAL A 271 4.96 19.48 12.41
CA VAL A 271 5.05 20.61 11.49
C VAL A 271 6.47 20.69 10.97
N THR A 272 6.67 20.34 9.71
CA THR A 272 7.99 20.29 9.06
C THR A 272 8.48 21.69 8.68
N LYS A 273 9.68 21.82 8.11
CA LYS A 273 10.24 23.07 7.58
C LYS A 273 10.22 24.24 8.60
N ASP A 274 10.45 23.93 9.88
CA ASP A 274 10.58 24.91 10.97
C ASP A 274 11.95 25.62 10.90
N ASP A 275 12.20 26.32 9.79
CA ASP A 275 13.47 26.98 9.49
C ASP A 275 13.24 28.28 8.70
N GLY A 276 14.22 29.19 8.79
CA GLY A 276 14.21 30.49 8.11
C GLY A 276 12.89 31.27 8.28
N ASP A 277 12.35 31.75 7.16
CA ASP A 277 11.14 32.58 7.10
C ASP A 277 9.85 31.82 7.48
N LEU A 278 9.91 30.49 7.56
CA LEU A 278 8.75 29.64 7.87
C LEU A 278 8.57 29.39 9.37
N GLN A 279 9.55 29.69 10.22
CA GLN A 279 9.48 29.43 11.67
C GLN A 279 8.26 30.08 12.35
N ALA A 280 7.96 31.34 12.01
CA ALA A 280 6.81 32.04 12.58
C ALA A 280 5.49 31.33 12.22
N LYS A 281 5.37 30.87 10.96
CA LYS A 281 4.19 30.14 10.47
C LYS A 281 4.12 28.74 11.08
N ALA A 282 5.24 28.04 11.23
CA ALA A 282 5.30 26.73 11.87
C ALA A 282 4.82 26.80 13.34
N LYS A 283 5.19 27.85 14.08
CA LYS A 283 4.71 28.09 15.44
C LYS A 283 3.19 28.35 15.49
N MET A 284 2.66 29.14 14.57
CA MET A 284 1.21 29.38 14.46
C MET A 284 0.46 28.08 14.16
N THR A 285 0.90 27.34 13.14
CA THR A 285 0.32 26.04 12.79
C THR A 285 0.37 25.07 13.96
N GLN A 286 1.50 24.96 14.66
CA GLN A 286 1.60 24.11 15.86
C GLN A 286 0.52 24.49 16.90
N ALA A 287 0.35 25.78 17.19
CA ALA A 287 -0.64 26.25 18.16
C ALA A 287 -2.08 25.93 17.73
N GLU A 288 -2.40 26.07 16.45
CA GLU A 288 -3.71 25.72 15.88
C GLU A 288 -4.03 24.23 16.07
N TYR A 289 -3.10 23.33 15.73
CA TYR A 289 -3.30 21.89 15.90
C TYR A 289 -3.34 21.47 17.37
N ILE A 290 -2.54 22.08 18.25
CA ILE A 290 -2.65 21.86 19.70
C ILE A 290 -4.05 22.25 20.18
N SER A 291 -4.59 23.38 19.70
CA SER A 291 -5.94 23.82 20.05
C SER A 291 -7.00 22.83 19.56
N ALA A 292 -6.89 22.38 18.30
CA ALA A 292 -7.83 21.43 17.70
C ALA A 292 -7.84 20.07 18.43
N LEU A 293 -6.68 19.55 18.81
CA LEU A 293 -6.56 18.27 19.53
C LEU A 293 -7.26 18.27 20.90
N LYS A 294 -7.44 19.43 21.55
CA LYS A 294 -8.18 19.52 22.83
C LYS A 294 -9.66 19.14 22.70
N PHE A 295 -10.22 19.25 21.51
CA PHE A 295 -11.62 18.93 21.22
C PHE A 295 -11.81 17.49 20.72
N MET A 296 -10.71 16.74 20.56
CA MET A 296 -10.75 15.37 20.07
C MET A 296 -10.48 14.39 21.20
N ARG A 297 -11.16 13.24 21.14
CA ARG A 297 -10.88 12.13 22.06
C ARG A 297 -9.59 11.44 21.61
N PRO A 298 -8.59 11.26 22.50
CA PRO A 298 -7.43 10.45 22.18
C PRO A 298 -7.85 9.02 21.79
N ARG A 299 -7.12 8.42 20.84
CA ARG A 299 -7.35 7.03 20.45
C ARG A 299 -6.90 6.04 21.52
N LEU A 300 -5.90 6.41 22.31
CA LEU A 300 -5.36 5.65 23.42
C LEU A 300 -5.49 6.50 24.68
N ASP A 301 -6.05 5.94 25.74
CA ASP A 301 -6.21 6.67 27.01
C ASP A 301 -4.84 7.00 27.64
N VAL A 302 -3.83 6.16 27.38
CA VAL A 302 -2.45 6.31 27.89
C VAL A 302 -1.59 7.30 27.11
N TRP A 303 -2.00 7.71 25.90
CA TRP A 303 -1.20 8.61 25.06
C TRP A 303 -2.03 9.77 24.51
N ARG A 304 -1.61 10.99 24.86
CA ARG A 304 -2.16 12.21 24.26
C ARG A 304 -1.35 12.58 23.03
N PRO A 305 -1.97 12.74 21.85
CA PRO A 305 -1.27 13.14 20.65
C PRO A 305 -0.47 14.44 20.85
N LYS A 306 0.78 14.44 20.39
CA LYS A 306 1.69 15.59 20.49
C LYS A 306 1.76 16.33 19.16
N VAL A 307 1.97 17.64 19.21
CA VAL A 307 2.29 18.45 18.02
C VAL A 307 3.69 19.03 18.20
N MET A 308 4.61 18.59 17.35
CA MET A 308 6.01 19.00 17.36
C MET A 308 6.32 19.84 16.12
N ARG A 309 7.45 20.54 16.15
CA ARG A 309 8.02 21.23 15.00
C ARG A 309 9.36 20.59 14.68
N SER A 310 9.68 20.45 13.40
CA SER A 310 10.94 19.86 12.97
C SER A 310 11.42 20.48 11.67
N SER A 311 12.74 20.60 11.54
CA SER A 311 13.41 20.94 10.31
C SER A 311 14.56 19.96 10.07
N ILE A 312 14.66 19.42 8.86
CA ILE A 312 15.80 18.58 8.46
C ILE A 312 17.12 19.35 8.48
N MET A 313 17.07 20.70 8.44
CA MET A 313 18.25 21.57 8.58
C MET A 313 18.75 21.61 10.03
N ASN A 314 17.91 21.25 11.00
CA ASN A 314 18.24 21.16 12.40
C ASN A 314 18.10 19.70 12.91
N LYS A 315 19.23 18.99 12.95
CA LYS A 315 19.28 17.58 13.38
C LYS A 315 18.70 17.34 14.78
N GLU A 316 18.86 18.28 15.71
CA GLU A 316 18.33 18.15 17.07
C GLU A 316 16.80 18.03 17.05
N SER A 317 16.12 18.80 16.20
CA SER A 317 14.67 18.74 16.07
C SER A 317 14.16 17.39 15.55
N VAL A 318 14.94 16.69 14.72
CA VAL A 318 14.61 15.34 14.26
C VAL A 318 14.86 14.32 15.38
N SER A 319 15.92 14.49 16.16
CA SER A 319 16.21 13.65 17.33
C SER A 319 15.16 13.79 18.44
N GLU A 320 14.64 15.00 18.66
CA GLU A 320 13.50 15.24 19.56
C GLU A 320 12.25 14.47 19.11
N VAL A 321 11.92 14.53 17.81
CA VAL A 321 10.81 13.76 17.25
C VAL A 321 11.06 12.26 17.43
N CYS A 322 12.27 11.77 17.12
CA CYS A 322 12.64 10.37 17.32
C CYS A 322 12.49 9.96 18.79
N SER A 323 12.82 10.84 19.73
CA SER A 323 12.66 10.57 21.16
C SER A 323 11.20 10.46 21.57
N SER A 324 10.32 11.30 21.01
CA SER A 324 8.87 11.21 21.18
C SER A 324 8.29 9.90 20.62
N LEU A 325 8.82 9.37 19.51
CA LEU A 325 8.44 8.05 18.99
C LEU A 325 8.74 6.93 19.99
N TYR A 326 9.92 6.94 20.61
CA TYR A 326 10.29 5.91 21.60
C TYR A 326 9.59 6.12 22.95
N GLU A 327 9.29 7.35 23.34
CA GLU A 327 8.44 7.61 24.50
C GLU A 327 7.04 7.00 24.32
N PHE A 328 6.44 7.13 23.13
CA PHE A 328 5.21 6.43 22.79
C PHE A 328 5.36 4.91 22.89
N TRP A 329 6.42 4.36 22.29
CA TRP A 329 6.73 2.92 22.31
C TRP A 329 6.83 2.37 23.74
N ASP A 330 7.46 3.15 24.63
CA ASP A 330 7.59 2.80 26.03
C ASP A 330 6.24 2.78 26.75
N ILE A 331 5.48 3.87 26.66
CA ILE A 331 4.17 4.02 27.32
C ILE A 331 3.15 2.98 26.85
N ILE A 332 3.04 2.74 25.54
CA ILE A 332 2.05 1.79 25.01
C ILE A 332 2.41 0.34 25.33
N GLY A 333 3.71 0.04 25.45
CA GLY A 333 4.17 -1.28 25.86
C GLY A 333 3.87 -1.57 27.33
N GLU A 334 4.00 -0.57 28.22
CA GLU A 334 3.67 -0.72 29.64
C GLU A 334 2.16 -0.88 29.90
N SER A 335 1.30 -0.32 29.04
CA SER A 335 -0.15 -0.41 29.20
C SER A 335 -0.76 -1.74 28.74
N GLY A 336 -0.03 -2.53 27.95
CA GLY A 336 -0.54 -3.74 27.27
C GLY A 336 -1.49 -3.44 26.10
N ASP A 337 -1.71 -2.16 25.75
CA ASP A 337 -2.54 -1.78 24.62
C ASP A 337 -1.89 -2.14 23.27
N LEU A 338 -0.56 -2.22 23.22
CA LEU A 338 0.19 -2.57 22.03
C LEU A 338 -0.19 -3.96 21.51
N GLU A 339 -0.07 -4.99 22.35
CA GLU A 339 -0.41 -6.37 22.01
C GLU A 339 -1.88 -6.51 21.64
N ARG A 340 -2.77 -5.92 22.45
CA ARG A 340 -4.21 -5.93 22.20
C ARG A 340 -4.52 -5.33 20.82
N ARG A 341 -3.92 -4.19 20.51
CA ARG A 341 -4.11 -3.52 19.22
C ARG A 341 -3.59 -4.37 18.07
N ARG A 342 -2.39 -4.93 18.18
CA ARG A 342 -1.83 -5.82 17.15
C ARG A 342 -2.71 -7.05 16.91
N GLN A 343 -3.31 -7.62 17.95
CA GLN A 343 -4.26 -8.74 17.81
C GLN A 343 -5.54 -8.33 17.07
N GLU A 344 -6.11 -7.15 17.36
CA GLU A 344 -7.26 -6.64 16.61
C GLU A 344 -6.91 -6.31 15.15
N GLN A 345 -5.73 -5.72 14.92
CA GLN A 345 -5.23 -5.47 13.57
C GLN A 345 -5.10 -6.78 12.78
N MET A 346 -4.47 -7.82 13.34
CA MET A 346 -4.35 -9.13 12.70
C MET A 346 -5.71 -9.75 12.34
N LYS A 347 -6.73 -9.62 13.22
CA LYS A 347 -8.10 -10.08 12.93
C LYS A 347 -8.72 -9.31 11.76
N THR A 348 -8.60 -7.99 11.76
CA THR A 348 -9.06 -7.13 10.66
C THR A 348 -8.39 -7.51 9.35
N TRP A 349 -7.08 -7.78 9.37
CA TRP A 349 -6.33 -8.16 8.17
C TRP A 349 -6.77 -9.51 7.61
N MET A 350 -7.01 -10.51 8.47
CA MET A 350 -7.54 -11.80 8.05
C MET A 350 -8.87 -11.63 7.29
N TRP A 351 -9.81 -10.84 7.82
CA TRP A 351 -11.10 -10.61 7.17
C TRP A 351 -10.99 -9.82 5.87
N ASN A 352 -10.12 -8.81 5.81
CA ASN A 352 -9.82 -8.10 4.57
C ASN A 352 -9.25 -9.03 3.51
N HIS A 353 -8.34 -9.92 3.92
CA HIS A 353 -7.76 -10.93 3.04
C HIS A 353 -8.80 -11.90 2.47
N VAL A 354 -9.70 -12.41 3.33
CA VAL A 354 -10.82 -13.25 2.91
C VAL A 354 -11.71 -12.53 1.90
N LYS A 355 -12.06 -11.27 2.16
CA LYS A 355 -12.88 -10.45 1.25
C LYS A 355 -12.22 -10.30 -0.12
N ASP A 356 -10.92 -9.98 -0.16
CA ASP A 356 -10.17 -9.78 -1.39
C ASP A 356 -10.01 -11.07 -2.20
N GLU A 357 -9.69 -12.19 -1.55
CA GLU A 357 -9.56 -13.49 -2.21
C GLU A 357 -10.92 -14.00 -2.73
N ILE A 358 -12.01 -13.86 -1.95
CA ILE A 358 -13.36 -14.21 -2.42
C ILE A 358 -13.71 -13.40 -3.67
N MET A 359 -13.44 -12.09 -3.69
CA MET A 359 -13.70 -11.26 -4.86
C MET A 359 -12.85 -11.71 -6.06
N ALA A 360 -11.57 -12.02 -5.86
CA ALA A 360 -10.67 -12.50 -6.91
C ALA A 360 -11.09 -13.86 -7.49
N VAL A 361 -11.57 -14.76 -6.64
CA VAL A 361 -12.18 -16.05 -7.01
C VAL A 361 -13.46 -15.77 -7.81
N PHE A 362 -14.39 -15.03 -7.23
CA PHE A 362 -15.69 -14.71 -7.83
C PHE A 362 -15.58 -14.12 -9.24
N GLN A 363 -14.72 -13.12 -9.44
CA GLN A 363 -14.52 -12.47 -10.74
C GLN A 363 -13.93 -13.41 -11.82
N LYS A 364 -13.14 -14.41 -11.42
CA LYS A 364 -12.54 -15.39 -12.34
C LYS A 364 -13.42 -16.62 -12.56
N HIS A 365 -14.52 -16.76 -11.81
CA HIS A 365 -15.40 -17.91 -11.97
C HIS A 365 -15.97 -17.95 -13.39
N PRO A 366 -15.88 -19.07 -14.14
CA PRO A 366 -16.21 -19.11 -15.57
C PRO A 366 -17.60 -18.55 -15.90
N LYS A 367 -18.63 -18.91 -15.11
CA LYS A 367 -19.99 -18.40 -15.32
C LYS A 367 -20.10 -16.89 -15.09
N ILE A 368 -19.36 -16.35 -14.11
CA ILE A 368 -19.41 -14.94 -13.74
C ILE A 368 -18.63 -14.10 -14.75
N ALA A 369 -17.45 -14.55 -15.16
CA ALA A 369 -16.65 -13.88 -16.18
C ALA A 369 -17.41 -13.69 -17.51
N HIS A 370 -18.27 -14.65 -17.87
CA HIS A 370 -19.15 -14.52 -19.04
C HIS A 370 -20.40 -13.65 -18.79
N LEU A 371 -20.98 -13.69 -17.58
CA LEU A 371 -22.21 -12.99 -17.24
C LEU A 371 -22.00 -11.49 -16.95
N ALA A 372 -20.91 -11.12 -16.28
CA ALA A 372 -20.68 -9.77 -15.78
C ALA A 372 -20.73 -8.68 -16.87
N PRO A 373 -20.07 -8.82 -18.05
CA PRO A 373 -20.11 -7.78 -19.08
C PRO A 373 -21.53 -7.51 -19.62
N LYS A 374 -22.39 -8.54 -19.65
CA LYS A 374 -23.78 -8.41 -20.06
C LYS A 374 -24.56 -7.57 -19.05
N LEU A 375 -24.46 -7.91 -17.77
CA LEU A 375 -25.15 -7.18 -16.70
C LEU A 375 -24.66 -5.73 -16.57
N GLU A 376 -23.35 -5.49 -16.71
CA GLU A 376 -22.79 -4.13 -16.71
C GLU A 376 -23.37 -3.26 -17.85
N ASN A 377 -23.59 -3.85 -19.03
CA ASN A 377 -24.20 -3.16 -20.15
C ASN A 377 -25.70 -2.90 -19.91
N GLU A 378 -26.42 -3.83 -19.30
CA GLU A 378 -27.83 -3.65 -18.90
C GLU A 378 -27.97 -2.54 -17.84
N ILE A 379 -27.07 -2.48 -16.84
CA ILE A 379 -26.99 -1.37 -15.87
C ILE A 379 -26.75 -0.04 -16.58
N ARG A 380 -25.76 0.02 -17.48
CA ARG A 380 -25.41 1.26 -18.21
C ARG A 380 -26.57 1.79 -19.07
N ARG A 381 -27.45 0.89 -19.53
CA ARG A 381 -28.68 1.22 -20.29
C ARG A 381 -29.89 1.49 -19.39
N GLY A 382 -29.76 1.40 -18.07
CA GLY A 382 -30.86 1.58 -17.13
C GLY A 382 -31.90 0.47 -17.17
N GLN A 383 -31.55 -0.73 -17.67
CA GLN A 383 -32.48 -1.84 -17.83
C GLN A 383 -32.63 -2.66 -16.55
N ILE A 384 -31.59 -2.72 -15.72
CA ILE A 384 -31.58 -3.38 -14.41
C ILE A 384 -30.86 -2.49 -13.39
N THR A 385 -31.14 -2.71 -12.11
CA THR A 385 -30.44 -2.03 -11.02
C THR A 385 -29.13 -2.77 -10.66
N PRO A 386 -28.12 -2.06 -10.12
CA PRO A 386 -26.89 -2.71 -9.63
C PRO A 386 -27.14 -3.80 -8.59
N GLY A 387 -28.15 -3.62 -7.72
CA GLY A 387 -28.53 -4.62 -6.71
C GLY A 387 -29.03 -5.92 -7.32
N LEU A 388 -29.93 -5.85 -8.31
CA LEU A 388 -30.45 -7.02 -9.01
C LEU A 388 -29.35 -7.75 -9.80
N ALA A 389 -28.47 -6.99 -10.47
CA ALA A 389 -27.32 -7.55 -11.17
C ALA A 389 -26.38 -8.31 -10.21
N ALA A 390 -26.07 -7.71 -9.05
CA ALA A 390 -25.22 -8.32 -8.04
C ALA A 390 -25.84 -9.62 -7.50
N GLU A 391 -27.13 -9.61 -7.15
CA GLU A 391 -27.84 -10.80 -6.69
C GLU A 391 -27.83 -11.90 -7.75
N THR A 392 -28.05 -11.56 -9.02
CA THR A 392 -28.00 -12.50 -10.15
C THR A 392 -26.63 -13.16 -10.27
N MET A 393 -25.54 -12.38 -10.16
CA MET A 393 -24.18 -12.92 -10.18
C MET A 393 -23.92 -13.83 -8.97
N ILE A 394 -24.34 -13.43 -7.77
CA ILE A 394 -24.15 -14.23 -6.54
C ILE A 394 -24.90 -15.57 -6.64
N ARG A 395 -26.18 -15.55 -7.05
CA ARG A 395 -26.97 -16.75 -7.27
C ARG A 395 -26.33 -17.68 -8.31
N THR A 396 -25.85 -17.10 -9.42
CA THR A 396 -25.13 -17.84 -10.47
C THR A 396 -23.84 -18.50 -9.96
N PHE A 397 -23.12 -17.82 -9.06
CA PHE A 397 -21.89 -18.35 -8.46
C PHE A 397 -22.17 -19.55 -7.55
N PHE A 398 -23.21 -19.47 -6.72
CA PHE A 398 -23.64 -20.57 -5.84
C PHE A 398 -24.47 -21.65 -6.55
N GLY A 399 -24.92 -21.40 -7.78
CA GLY A 399 -25.73 -22.34 -8.54
C GLY A 399 -27.18 -22.46 -8.04
N VAL A 400 -27.72 -21.39 -7.46
CA VAL A 400 -29.08 -21.32 -6.87
C VAL A 400 -30.03 -20.43 -7.67
#